data_AF-A0A7S6LZH8-F1
#
_entry.id   AF-A0A7S6LZH8-F1
#
_cell.length_a   1.000
_cell.length_b   1.000
_cell.length_c   1.000
_cell.angle_alpha   90.00
_cell.angle_beta   90.00
_cell.angle_gamma   90.00
#
_symmetry.space_group_name_H-M   'P 1'
#
loop_
_entity.id
_entity.type
_entity.pdbx_description
1 polymer ?
#
loop_
_entity_poly.entity_id
_entity_poly.type
_entity_poly.pdbx_seq_one_letter_code
_entity_poly.pdbx_strand_id
1 'polypeptide(L)'
;MTSPTQIDTTSLLTILGVIAAVWALISPTNRLRLRFCTTWVDWAVGGSVFLLVHYLVFAPALEQLGLYYSLGPWKWGLDSSSAVYLLLLSVALYFFWRTRFPTLARGRVHVFRELIENLHLTRRYDELVLLVEPQLPTLISLTRQQSWLVRWIERWGNSQDELAALLRGEAPKPPSFWCKQWRRLLHGLKSRCAKCDKASLEAREILLNLVTSPELTVHLAQAHPHFCLKLLEADEAIRSDFIAHYIDALLDATGSRLYVELKNNQNLDVGSRLYLPENNRLLRFFFADAAKAVKNGLDAAVGESVRRRLDEDSDLAEKLNKPLGSYAENGRFRCPINSGITLFEIMVHEGIHQGLQDHMWLHYFGHFAEKILKQMNLPPDEESYQEWPTPFHYLLYRLVSVATDWAEQCVRVDDSEIPKETRCADHFDRHYISKEATKVLGAMLQDIIPSEKLSASSKSDLLEVVIRSHVKLQNDPKTADVAASFLNAVIVGADLKTKVAYRQELSNVFGNLDHVLRGNASAFETALDASLS
;
A
#
# COMPACT_ATOMS: atom_id res chain seq x y z
N MET A 1 76.53 14.97 -20.78
CA MET A 1 75.69 13.83 -21.22
C MET A 1 74.54 13.72 -20.23
N THR A 2 73.38 14.25 -20.59
CA THR A 2 72.16 14.10 -19.78
C THR A 2 71.61 12.70 -20.03
N SER A 3 71.63 11.85 -19.01
CA SER A 3 70.99 10.53 -19.06
C SER A 3 69.53 10.69 -19.52
N PRO A 4 69.03 9.89 -20.47
CA PRO A 4 67.65 9.97 -20.88
C PRO A 4 66.77 9.63 -19.67
N THR A 5 65.96 10.58 -19.21
CA THR A 5 64.89 10.34 -18.24
C THR A 5 63.92 9.35 -18.86
N GLN A 6 64.07 8.09 -18.47
CA GLN A 6 63.26 6.98 -18.97
C GLN A 6 61.83 7.15 -18.44
N ILE A 7 60.86 7.22 -19.36
CA ILE A 7 59.43 7.29 -18.99
C ILE A 7 59.04 5.91 -18.45
N ASP A 8 58.79 5.83 -17.14
CA ASP A 8 58.36 4.61 -16.49
C ASP A 8 56.85 4.36 -16.72
N THR A 9 56.54 3.54 -17.73
CA THR A 9 55.17 3.14 -18.09
C THR A 9 54.69 1.89 -17.35
N THR A 10 55.54 1.27 -16.52
CA THR A 10 55.26 0.00 -15.82
C THR A 10 54.10 0.17 -14.83
N SER A 11 54.06 1.34 -14.17
CA SER A 11 52.95 1.76 -13.32
C SER A 11 51.62 1.78 -14.09
N LEU A 12 51.60 2.41 -15.28
CA LEU A 12 50.41 2.56 -16.13
C LEU A 12 49.86 1.20 -16.60
N LEU A 13 50.74 0.27 -16.97
CA LEU A 13 50.39 -1.11 -17.33
C LEU A 13 49.77 -1.88 -16.16
N THR A 14 50.33 -1.73 -14.96
CA THR A 14 49.80 -2.38 -13.75
C THR A 14 48.42 -1.84 -13.41
N ILE A 15 48.20 -0.54 -13.59
CA ILE A 15 46.90 0.12 -13.35
C ILE A 15 45.84 -0.37 -14.34
N LEU A 16 46.17 -0.47 -15.63
CA LEU A 16 45.27 -1.05 -16.64
C LEU A 16 44.89 -2.49 -16.30
N GLY A 17 45.85 -3.29 -15.84
CA GLY A 17 45.61 -4.66 -15.36
C GLY A 17 44.65 -4.72 -14.17
N VAL A 18 44.84 -3.84 -13.18
CA VAL A 18 43.95 -3.75 -12.01
C VAL A 18 42.54 -3.30 -12.40
N ILE A 19 42.40 -2.29 -13.26
CA ILE A 19 41.09 -1.84 -13.75
C ILE A 19 40.36 -2.97 -14.49
N ALA A 20 41.07 -3.70 -15.35
CA ALA A 20 40.51 -4.85 -16.07
C ALA A 20 40.06 -5.97 -15.11
N ALA A 21 40.86 -6.27 -14.07
CA ALA A 21 40.53 -7.26 -13.05
C ALA A 21 39.32 -6.84 -12.21
N VAL A 22 39.27 -5.57 -11.76
CA VAL A 22 38.13 -5.02 -11.03
C VAL A 22 36.88 -5.05 -11.91
N TRP A 23 36.97 -4.65 -13.17
CA TRP A 23 35.84 -4.71 -14.10
C TRP A 23 35.33 -6.14 -14.29
N ALA A 24 36.23 -7.12 -14.39
CA ALA A 24 35.90 -8.53 -14.47
C ALA A 24 35.17 -9.06 -13.20
N LEU A 25 35.56 -8.58 -12.01
CA LEU A 25 34.96 -8.94 -10.72
C LEU A 25 33.58 -8.29 -10.47
N ILE A 26 33.25 -7.19 -11.15
CA ILE A 26 31.94 -6.55 -11.00
C ILE A 26 30.84 -7.45 -11.59
N SER A 27 29.82 -7.75 -10.78
CA SER A 27 28.66 -8.56 -11.20
C SER A 27 27.93 -7.92 -12.40
N PRO A 28 27.28 -8.74 -13.26
CA PRO A 28 26.49 -8.23 -14.39
C PRO A 28 25.43 -7.18 -13.98
N THR A 29 24.81 -7.37 -12.81
CA THR A 29 23.82 -6.44 -12.23
C THR A 29 24.43 -5.08 -11.87
N ASN A 30 25.65 -5.05 -11.34
CA ASN A 30 26.34 -3.81 -11.01
C ASN A 30 26.83 -3.07 -12.27
N ARG A 31 27.21 -3.80 -13.33
CA ARG A 31 27.52 -3.19 -14.64
C ARG A 31 26.29 -2.50 -15.25
N LEU A 32 25.12 -3.15 -15.18
CA LEU A 32 23.84 -2.57 -15.61
C LEU A 32 23.48 -1.33 -14.78
N ARG A 33 23.65 -1.38 -13.45
CA ARG A 33 23.41 -0.23 -12.56
C ARG A 33 24.28 0.97 -12.89
N LEU A 34 25.57 0.77 -13.18
CA LEU A 34 26.47 1.85 -13.61
C LEU A 34 25.97 2.53 -14.89
N ARG A 35 25.32 1.79 -15.80
CA ARG A 35 24.81 2.36 -17.06
C ARG A 35 23.75 3.45 -16.85
N PHE A 36 22.92 3.39 -15.81
CA PHE A 36 21.90 4.42 -15.56
C PHE A 36 22.18 5.31 -14.34
N CYS A 37 23.10 4.91 -13.45
CA CYS A 37 23.48 5.72 -12.27
C CYS A 37 24.66 6.67 -12.54
N THR A 38 25.49 6.42 -13.57
CA THR A 38 26.65 7.26 -13.85
C THR A 38 26.23 8.60 -14.47
N THR A 39 26.58 9.68 -13.81
CA THR A 39 26.33 11.07 -14.22
C THR A 39 27.50 11.62 -15.05
N TRP A 40 27.31 12.76 -15.72
CA TRP A 40 28.42 13.45 -16.40
C TRP A 40 29.50 13.92 -15.42
N VAL A 41 29.15 14.22 -14.18
CA VAL A 41 30.12 14.58 -13.12
C VAL A 41 31.07 13.42 -12.82
N ASP A 42 30.55 12.19 -12.78
CA ASP A 42 31.38 10.99 -12.57
C ASP A 42 32.43 10.84 -13.69
N TRP A 43 32.06 11.15 -14.94
CA TRP A 43 32.99 11.17 -16.08
C TRP A 43 33.99 12.31 -16.00
N ALA A 44 33.58 13.49 -15.54
CA ALA A 44 34.46 14.63 -15.35
C ALA A 44 35.50 14.37 -14.25
N VAL A 45 35.11 13.74 -13.14
CA VAL A 45 36.02 13.33 -12.05
C VAL A 45 37.03 12.31 -12.57
N GLY A 46 36.57 11.24 -13.22
CA GLY A 46 37.46 10.22 -13.79
C GLY A 46 38.41 10.79 -14.85
N GLY A 47 37.89 11.61 -15.76
CA GLY A 47 38.68 12.27 -16.80
C GLY A 47 39.68 13.28 -16.26
N SER A 48 39.30 14.06 -15.25
CA SER A 48 40.21 15.02 -14.60
C SER A 48 41.36 14.32 -13.91
N VAL A 49 41.10 13.25 -13.15
CA VAL A 49 42.17 12.48 -12.51
C VAL A 49 43.03 11.78 -13.54
N PHE A 50 42.45 11.23 -14.61
CA PHE A 50 43.20 10.61 -15.70
C PHE A 50 44.16 11.60 -16.36
N LEU A 51 43.70 12.83 -16.67
CA LEU A 51 44.54 13.89 -17.22
C LEU A 51 45.65 14.30 -16.25
N LEU A 52 45.34 14.37 -14.95
CA LEU A 52 46.31 14.75 -13.93
C LEU A 52 47.40 13.68 -13.73
N VAL A 53 47.02 12.40 -13.80
CA VAL A 53 47.97 11.27 -13.82
C VAL A 53 48.89 11.36 -15.05
N HIS A 54 48.34 11.61 -16.24
CA HIS A 54 49.15 11.74 -17.46
C HIS A 54 50.06 12.96 -17.41
N TYR A 55 49.59 14.10 -16.87
CA TYR A 55 50.41 15.28 -16.67
C TYR A 55 51.61 15.01 -15.76
N LEU A 56 51.43 14.24 -14.69
CA LEU A 56 52.51 13.86 -13.77
C LEU A 56 53.48 12.83 -14.36
N VAL A 57 52.99 11.83 -15.10
CA VAL A 57 53.83 10.78 -15.73
C VAL A 57 54.68 11.36 -16.87
N PHE A 58 54.13 12.28 -17.67
CA PHE A 58 54.82 12.93 -18.78
C PHE A 58 55.53 14.24 -18.39
N ALA A 59 55.63 14.56 -17.09
CA ALA A 59 56.30 15.76 -16.61
C ALA A 59 57.71 15.98 -17.21
N PRO A 60 58.61 14.97 -17.31
CA PRO A 60 59.94 15.17 -17.90
C PRO A 60 59.91 15.56 -19.38
N ALA A 61 58.92 15.08 -20.13
CA ALA A 61 58.75 15.43 -21.55
C ALA A 61 58.15 16.83 -21.71
N LEU A 62 57.21 17.21 -20.83
CA LEU A 62 56.61 18.54 -20.80
C LEU A 62 57.61 19.63 -20.40
N GLU A 63 58.58 19.30 -19.53
CA GLU A 63 59.69 20.19 -19.18
C GLU A 63 60.58 20.49 -20.39
N GLN A 64 60.89 19.47 -21.21
CA GLN A 64 61.67 19.63 -22.43
C GLN A 64 60.96 20.47 -23.50
N LEU A 65 59.63 20.46 -23.52
CA LEU A 65 58.79 21.25 -24.42
C LEU A 65 58.47 22.66 -23.90
N GLY A 66 58.92 23.01 -22.67
CA GLY A 66 58.64 24.31 -22.04
C GLY A 66 57.17 24.50 -21.63
N LEU A 67 56.37 23.43 -21.60
CA LEU A 67 54.94 23.44 -21.28
C LEU A 67 54.64 23.01 -19.84
N TYR A 68 55.68 22.71 -19.05
CA TYR A 68 55.54 22.27 -17.67
C TYR A 68 55.33 23.45 -16.72
N TYR A 69 54.24 23.42 -15.97
CA TYR A 69 53.95 24.34 -14.88
C TYR A 69 54.08 23.60 -13.54
N SER A 70 55.10 23.96 -12.76
CA SER A 70 55.31 23.40 -11.42
C SER A 70 54.25 23.96 -10.47
N LEU A 71 53.43 23.08 -9.88
CA LEU A 71 52.41 23.42 -8.88
C LEU A 71 52.97 23.67 -7.47
N GLY A 72 54.30 23.86 -7.35
CA GLY A 72 55.02 24.11 -6.10
C GLY A 72 55.81 22.88 -5.61
N PRO A 73 56.68 23.04 -4.61
CA PRO A 73 57.46 21.94 -4.06
C PRO A 73 56.53 20.92 -3.39
N TRP A 74 56.75 19.63 -3.67
CA TRP A 74 56.01 18.55 -3.02
C TRP A 74 56.12 18.67 -1.51
N LYS A 75 54.98 18.87 -0.84
CA LYS A 75 54.90 18.89 0.62
C LYS A 75 54.71 17.46 1.12
N TRP A 76 55.30 17.14 2.28
CA TRP A 76 55.14 15.86 3.00
C TRP A 76 55.82 14.63 2.38
N GLY A 77 56.88 14.81 1.57
CA GLY A 77 57.69 13.69 1.08
C GLY A 77 57.04 12.86 -0.04
N LEU A 78 55.96 13.37 -0.64
CA LEU A 78 55.34 12.77 -1.82
C LEU A 78 56.23 13.01 -3.05
N ASP A 79 56.47 11.97 -3.84
CA ASP A 79 57.06 12.06 -5.17
C ASP A 79 55.97 11.91 -6.25
N SER A 80 56.32 12.16 -7.51
CA SER A 80 55.38 12.04 -8.63
C SER A 80 54.74 10.64 -8.71
N SER A 81 55.47 9.59 -8.33
CA SER A 81 54.97 8.21 -8.35
C SER A 81 53.94 7.94 -7.24
N SER A 82 54.19 8.40 -6.01
CA SER A 82 53.26 8.29 -4.88
C SER A 82 52.00 9.14 -5.11
N ALA A 83 52.14 10.30 -5.74
CA ALA A 83 50.99 11.15 -6.09
C ALA A 83 50.06 10.48 -7.11
N VAL A 84 50.62 9.86 -8.15
CA VAL A 84 49.86 9.05 -9.12
C VAL A 84 49.12 7.92 -8.42
N TYR A 85 49.78 7.20 -7.50
CA TYR A 85 49.13 6.15 -6.71
C TYR A 85 47.95 6.67 -5.87
N LEU A 86 48.12 7.77 -5.13
CA LEU A 86 47.06 8.34 -4.29
C LEU A 86 45.86 8.84 -5.11
N LEU A 87 46.12 9.44 -6.27
CA LEU A 87 45.06 9.87 -7.19
C LEU A 87 44.22 8.69 -7.66
N LEU A 88 44.87 7.58 -8.02
CA LEU A 88 44.18 6.37 -8.46
C LEU A 88 43.42 5.70 -7.32
N LEU A 89 44.01 5.65 -6.12
CA LEU A 89 43.33 5.18 -4.93
C LEU A 89 42.08 6.02 -4.62
N SER A 90 42.16 7.35 -4.77
CA SER A 90 41.03 8.25 -4.55
C SER A 90 39.89 8.00 -5.55
N VAL A 91 40.21 7.75 -6.82
CA VAL A 91 39.21 7.41 -7.86
C VAL A 91 38.61 6.04 -7.60
N ALA A 92 39.42 5.06 -7.20
CA ALA A 92 38.93 3.73 -6.84
C ALA A 92 37.96 3.80 -5.64
N LEU A 93 38.32 4.55 -4.59
CA LEU A 93 37.44 4.80 -3.44
C LEU A 93 36.17 5.56 -3.83
N TYR A 94 36.27 6.55 -4.71
CA TYR A 94 35.12 7.29 -5.23
C TYR A 94 34.12 6.37 -5.95
N PHE A 95 34.59 5.55 -6.90
CA PHE A 95 33.73 4.62 -7.63
C PHE A 95 33.23 3.47 -6.75
N PHE A 96 34.03 3.01 -5.78
CA PHE A 96 33.58 2.05 -4.78
C PHE A 96 32.43 2.62 -3.94
N TRP A 97 32.55 3.86 -3.48
CA TRP A 97 31.47 4.53 -2.76
C TRP A 97 30.24 4.74 -3.64
N ARG A 98 30.44 5.19 -4.90
CA ARG A 98 29.37 5.43 -5.88
C ARG A 98 28.59 4.16 -6.22
N THR A 99 29.26 3.01 -6.32
CA THR A 99 28.62 1.71 -6.58
C THR A 99 27.82 1.20 -5.38
N ARG A 100 28.18 1.61 -4.16
CA ARG A 100 27.45 1.25 -2.94
C ARG A 100 26.19 2.08 -2.71
N PHE A 101 26.16 3.32 -3.22
CA PHE A 101 25.00 4.21 -3.17
C PHE A 101 24.56 4.64 -4.58
N PRO A 102 24.03 3.70 -5.39
CA PRO A 102 23.59 3.99 -6.75
C PRO A 102 22.35 4.89 -6.71
N THR A 103 22.44 6.07 -7.32
CA THR A 103 21.29 6.96 -7.49
C THR A 103 20.99 7.15 -8.97
N LEU A 104 19.72 6.99 -9.35
CA LEU A 104 19.25 7.14 -10.72
C LEU A 104 19.55 8.54 -11.23
N ALA A 105 20.34 8.63 -12.30
CA ALA A 105 20.63 9.89 -12.93
C ALA A 105 19.40 10.38 -13.72
N ARG A 106 18.94 11.60 -13.45
CA ARG A 106 17.78 12.21 -14.14
C ARG A 106 17.87 12.16 -15.66
N GLY A 107 19.07 12.32 -16.22
CA GLY A 107 19.30 12.28 -17.66
C GLY A 107 19.32 10.87 -18.28
N ARG A 108 19.22 9.81 -17.46
CA ARG A 108 19.24 8.41 -17.90
C ARG A 108 17.99 7.63 -17.48
N VAL A 109 16.92 8.31 -17.06
CA VAL A 109 15.63 7.67 -16.73
C VAL A 109 15.11 6.87 -17.93
N HIS A 110 15.21 7.40 -19.15
CA HIS A 110 14.90 6.67 -20.37
C HIS A 110 15.62 5.32 -20.51
N VAL A 111 16.93 5.27 -20.28
CA VAL A 111 17.73 4.02 -20.34
C VAL A 111 17.27 3.03 -19.27
N PHE A 112 16.88 3.55 -18.11
CA PHE A 112 16.32 2.74 -17.05
C PHE A 112 14.92 2.22 -17.40
N ARG A 113 14.08 3.02 -18.07
CA ARG A 113 12.77 2.60 -18.59
C ARG A 113 12.90 1.45 -19.58
N GLU A 114 13.77 1.59 -20.59
CA GLU A 114 14.03 0.53 -21.57
C GLU A 114 14.50 -0.77 -20.90
N LEU A 115 15.32 -0.67 -19.84
CA LEU A 115 15.76 -1.85 -19.09
C LEU A 115 14.59 -2.52 -18.36
N ILE A 116 13.71 -1.74 -17.72
CA ILE A 116 12.51 -2.26 -17.04
C ILE A 116 11.57 -2.91 -18.04
N GLU A 117 11.30 -2.27 -19.17
CA GLU A 117 10.45 -2.83 -20.24
C GLU A 117 11.01 -4.16 -20.75
N ASN A 118 12.32 -4.25 -20.99
CA ASN A 118 12.95 -5.51 -21.40
C ASN A 118 12.86 -6.60 -20.32
N LEU A 119 13.09 -6.26 -19.04
CA LEU A 119 12.98 -7.22 -17.93
C LEU A 119 11.54 -7.68 -17.71
N HIS A 120 10.59 -6.78 -17.91
CA HIS A 120 9.16 -7.07 -17.87
C HIS A 120 8.77 -8.03 -18.99
N LEU A 121 9.13 -7.71 -20.24
CA LEU A 121 8.88 -8.57 -21.41
C LEU A 121 9.55 -9.94 -21.31
N THR A 122 10.73 -10.03 -20.70
CA THR A 122 11.45 -11.30 -20.49
C THR A 122 11.03 -12.04 -19.22
N ARG A 123 10.02 -11.53 -18.49
CA ARG A 123 9.49 -12.10 -17.23
C ARG A 123 10.56 -12.31 -16.15
N ARG A 124 11.61 -11.49 -16.13
CA ARG A 124 12.68 -11.53 -15.13
C ARG A 124 12.34 -10.64 -13.93
N TYR A 125 11.25 -10.96 -13.26
CA TYR A 125 10.66 -10.11 -12.23
C TYR A 125 11.56 -9.93 -10.99
N ASP A 126 12.32 -10.96 -10.59
CA ASP A 126 13.24 -10.84 -9.44
C ASP A 126 14.41 -9.89 -9.73
N GLU A 127 14.98 -9.98 -10.93
CA GLU A 127 16.03 -9.04 -11.38
C GLU A 127 15.48 -7.61 -11.46
N LEU A 128 14.23 -7.45 -11.90
CA LEU A 128 13.54 -6.17 -11.95
C LEU A 128 13.41 -5.57 -10.54
N VAL A 129 12.91 -6.32 -9.56
CA VAL A 129 12.78 -5.83 -8.17
C VAL A 129 14.12 -5.39 -7.61
N LEU A 130 15.16 -6.22 -7.78
CA LEU A 130 16.51 -5.90 -7.31
C LEU A 130 17.06 -4.60 -7.91
N LEU A 131 16.67 -4.26 -9.15
CA LEU A 131 17.11 -3.03 -9.81
C LEU A 131 16.24 -1.82 -9.47
N VAL A 132 14.94 -2.01 -9.30
CA VAL A 132 13.96 -0.94 -9.05
C VAL A 132 13.93 -0.52 -7.59
N GLU A 133 13.95 -1.46 -6.64
CA GLU A 133 13.78 -1.19 -5.22
C GLU A 133 14.72 -0.09 -4.67
N PRO A 134 16.04 -0.09 -4.96
CA PRO A 134 16.93 0.96 -4.50
C PRO A 134 16.65 2.34 -5.12
N GLN A 135 16.04 2.35 -6.32
CA GLN A 135 15.78 3.57 -7.09
C GLN A 135 14.37 4.14 -6.85
N LEU A 136 13.49 3.37 -6.21
CA LEU A 136 12.10 3.73 -5.99
C LEU A 136 11.90 5.09 -5.28
N PRO A 137 12.63 5.43 -4.20
CA PRO A 137 12.50 6.75 -3.57
C PRO A 137 12.84 7.90 -4.54
N THR A 138 13.85 7.69 -5.39
CA THR A 138 14.24 8.67 -6.41
C THR A 138 13.14 8.82 -7.46
N LEU A 139 12.57 7.71 -7.95
CA LEU A 139 11.44 7.75 -8.90
C LEU A 139 10.25 8.51 -8.33
N ILE A 140 9.83 8.22 -7.10
CA ILE A 140 8.72 8.90 -6.42
C ILE A 140 9.02 10.40 -6.25
N SER A 141 10.27 10.75 -5.92
CA SER A 141 10.65 12.16 -5.80
C SER A 141 10.59 12.90 -7.15
N LEU A 142 10.85 12.20 -8.27
CA LEU A 142 10.81 12.76 -9.62
C LEU A 142 9.38 12.98 -10.11
N THR A 143 8.40 12.16 -9.68
CA THR A 143 6.99 12.37 -10.03
C THR A 143 6.37 13.53 -9.26
N ARG A 144 6.75 13.73 -8.00
CA ARG A 144 6.22 14.82 -7.15
C ARG A 144 6.75 16.21 -7.52
N GLN A 145 7.88 16.29 -8.23
CA GLN A 145 8.45 17.57 -8.66
C GLN A 145 7.75 18.12 -9.90
N GLN A 146 6.58 18.76 -9.73
CA GLN A 146 6.22 19.83 -10.66
C GLN A 146 7.23 20.95 -10.47
N SER A 147 8.07 21.19 -11.47
CA SER A 147 9.14 22.17 -11.34
C SER A 147 8.54 23.54 -11.05
N TRP A 148 8.85 24.10 -9.87
CA TRP A 148 8.46 25.46 -9.48
C TRP A 148 8.79 26.47 -10.60
N LEU A 149 9.84 26.18 -11.37
CA LEU A 149 10.26 26.88 -12.58
C LEU A 149 9.22 26.84 -13.71
N VAL A 150 8.49 25.75 -13.95
CA VAL A 150 7.42 25.71 -14.95
C VAL A 150 6.27 26.62 -14.52
N ARG A 151 5.86 26.59 -13.24
CA ARG A 151 4.87 27.56 -12.71
C ARG A 151 5.36 28.99 -12.80
N TRP A 152 6.65 29.23 -12.58
CA TRP A 152 7.27 30.56 -12.68
C TRP A 152 7.38 31.05 -14.13
N ILE A 153 7.78 30.18 -15.06
CA ILE A 153 7.90 30.44 -16.50
C ILE A 153 6.52 30.62 -17.12
N GLU A 154 5.49 29.88 -16.71
CA GLU A 154 4.10 30.11 -17.15
C GLU A 154 3.56 31.44 -16.64
N ARG A 155 3.88 31.80 -15.39
CA ARG A 155 3.47 33.08 -14.78
C ARG A 155 4.14 34.30 -15.43
N TRP A 156 5.35 34.15 -15.99
CA TRP A 156 6.11 35.27 -16.58
C TRP A 156 6.30 35.20 -18.11
N GLY A 157 6.09 34.03 -18.72
CA GLY A 157 6.36 33.75 -20.13
C GLY A 157 5.18 34.02 -21.06
N ASN A 158 3.96 34.05 -20.53
CA ASN A 158 2.80 34.63 -21.22
C ASN A 158 2.57 36.03 -20.67
N SER A 159 2.99 37.06 -21.41
CA SER A 159 2.48 38.41 -21.15
C SER A 159 0.98 38.36 -21.45
N GLN A 160 0.14 38.37 -20.40
CA GLN A 160 -1.32 38.49 -20.53
C GLN A 160 -1.73 39.63 -21.48
N ASP A 161 -0.86 40.63 -21.64
CA ASP A 161 -1.00 41.76 -22.56
C ASP A 161 -0.95 41.39 -24.07
N GLU A 162 -0.19 40.37 -24.50
CA GLU A 162 -0.12 39.96 -25.93
C GLU A 162 -1.39 39.20 -26.35
N LEU A 163 -1.90 38.32 -25.48
CA LEU A 163 -3.14 37.58 -25.73
C LEU A 163 -4.35 38.53 -25.68
N ALA A 164 -4.34 39.49 -24.76
CA ALA A 164 -5.36 40.54 -24.65
C ALA A 164 -5.33 41.53 -25.82
N ALA A 165 -4.19 41.76 -26.48
CA ALA A 165 -4.08 42.57 -27.69
C ALA A 165 -4.57 41.82 -28.94
N LEU A 166 -4.25 40.52 -29.06
CA LEU A 166 -4.74 39.64 -30.13
C LEU A 166 -6.26 39.45 -30.08
N LEU A 167 -6.83 39.27 -28.88
CA LEU A 167 -8.28 39.18 -28.68
C LEU A 167 -9.01 40.50 -28.97
N ARG A 168 -8.28 41.64 -28.96
CA ARG A 168 -8.79 42.96 -29.36
C ARG A 168 -8.52 43.32 -30.82
N GLY A 169 -7.84 42.46 -31.58
CA GLY A 169 -7.52 42.68 -32.99
C GLY A 169 -6.40 43.70 -33.26
N GLU A 170 -5.60 44.04 -32.25
CA GLU A 170 -4.50 45.01 -32.38
C GLU A 170 -3.16 44.33 -32.71
N ALA A 171 -2.34 44.99 -33.53
CA ALA A 171 -1.00 44.51 -33.85
C ALA A 171 -0.05 44.67 -32.62
N PRO A 172 0.67 43.62 -32.20
CA PRO A 172 1.47 43.65 -30.98
C PRO A 172 2.67 44.61 -31.11
N LYS A 173 2.94 45.39 -30.05
CA LYS A 173 4.09 46.31 -29.98
C LYS A 173 5.41 45.53 -30.14
N PRO A 174 6.40 46.07 -30.88
CA PRO A 174 7.67 45.37 -31.09
C PRO A 174 8.39 45.19 -29.73
N PRO A 175 8.82 43.97 -29.37
CA PRO A 175 9.41 43.71 -28.07
C PRO A 175 10.78 44.41 -27.96
N SER A 176 11.04 44.99 -26.79
CA SER A 176 12.32 45.64 -26.48
C SER A 176 13.50 44.65 -26.62
N PHE A 177 14.69 45.18 -26.90
CA PHE A 177 15.91 44.38 -27.08
C PHE A 177 16.21 43.50 -25.84
N TRP A 178 15.99 44.06 -24.64
CA TRP A 178 16.08 43.33 -23.38
C TRP A 178 15.05 42.19 -23.30
N CYS A 179 13.80 42.40 -23.69
CA CYS A 179 12.77 41.36 -23.70
C CYS A 179 13.12 40.22 -24.66
N LYS A 180 13.73 40.51 -25.82
CA LYS A 180 14.27 39.48 -26.73
C LYS A 180 15.41 38.67 -26.10
N GLN A 181 16.32 39.32 -25.37
CA GLN A 181 17.45 38.65 -24.73
C GLN A 181 17.01 37.79 -23.52
N TRP A 182 16.07 38.30 -22.72
CA TRP A 182 15.40 37.55 -21.65
C TRP A 182 14.59 36.36 -22.20
N ARG A 183 13.86 36.51 -23.31
CA ARG A 183 13.17 35.39 -23.98
C ARG A 183 14.15 34.32 -24.47
N ARG A 184 15.35 34.67 -24.95
CA ARG A 184 16.39 33.68 -25.32
C ARG A 184 16.91 32.90 -24.11
N LEU A 185 17.16 33.58 -22.99
CA LEU A 185 17.56 32.94 -21.74
C LEU A 185 16.45 32.05 -21.17
N LEU A 186 15.19 32.52 -21.21
CA LEU A 186 14.00 31.74 -20.86
C LEU A 186 13.81 30.54 -21.78
N HIS A 187 14.12 30.65 -23.07
CA HIS A 187 14.06 29.51 -24.00
C HIS A 187 15.14 28.46 -23.69
N GLY A 188 16.34 28.89 -23.29
CA GLY A 188 17.40 28.01 -22.77
C GLY A 188 16.96 27.29 -21.49
N LEU A 189 16.30 27.99 -20.57
CA LEU A 189 15.73 27.43 -19.35
C LEU A 189 14.52 26.52 -19.63
N LYS A 190 13.66 26.87 -20.60
CA LYS A 190 12.53 26.06 -21.07
C LYS A 190 13.02 24.74 -21.66
N SER A 191 14.13 24.74 -22.40
CA SER A 191 14.73 23.50 -22.92
C SER A 191 15.28 22.58 -21.81
N ARG A 192 15.75 23.15 -20.70
CA ARG A 192 16.16 22.39 -19.50
C ARG A 192 14.95 21.94 -18.68
N CYS A 193 13.89 22.75 -18.60
CA CYS A 193 12.63 22.38 -17.95
C CYS A 193 11.91 21.27 -18.72
N ALA A 194 11.83 21.34 -20.05
CA ALA A 194 11.24 20.28 -20.88
C ALA A 194 11.96 18.93 -20.69
N LYS A 195 13.28 18.94 -20.46
CA LYS A 195 14.03 17.72 -20.09
C LYS A 195 13.69 17.23 -18.67
N CYS A 196 13.42 18.14 -17.73
CA CYS A 196 12.95 17.79 -16.39
C CYS A 196 11.53 17.21 -16.44
N ASP A 197 10.65 17.79 -17.25
CA ASP A 197 9.28 17.29 -17.46
C ASP A 197 9.30 15.92 -18.13
N LYS A 198 10.18 15.71 -19.12
CA LYS A 198 10.37 14.40 -19.76
C LYS A 198 10.81 13.32 -18.76
N ALA A 199 11.80 13.60 -17.91
CA ALA A 199 12.25 12.65 -16.90
C ALA A 199 11.17 12.35 -15.83
N SER A 200 10.34 13.34 -15.50
CA SER A 200 9.20 13.17 -14.60
C SER A 200 8.11 12.30 -15.24
N LEU A 201 7.79 12.54 -16.52
CA LEU A 201 6.87 11.72 -17.31
C LEU A 201 7.35 10.27 -17.41
N GLU A 202 8.61 10.05 -17.77
CA GLU A 202 9.20 8.71 -17.87
C GLU A 202 9.21 8.00 -16.50
N ALA A 203 9.52 8.71 -15.40
CA ALA A 203 9.44 8.13 -14.06
C ALA A 203 8.01 7.73 -13.68
N ARG A 204 7.02 8.54 -14.07
CA ARG A 204 5.60 8.23 -13.84
C ARG A 204 5.15 7.03 -14.68
N GLU A 205 5.54 6.97 -15.94
CA GLU A 205 5.29 5.80 -16.82
C GLU A 205 5.90 4.53 -16.24
N ILE A 206 7.13 4.58 -15.74
CA ILE A 206 7.77 3.44 -15.07
C ILE A 206 6.90 2.98 -13.88
N LEU A 207 6.52 3.89 -12.98
CA LEU A 207 5.74 3.52 -11.81
C LEU A 207 4.36 2.98 -12.19
N LEU A 208 3.71 3.57 -13.19
CA LEU A 208 2.43 3.07 -13.71
C LEU A 208 2.60 1.67 -14.27
N ASN A 209 3.58 1.41 -15.14
CA ASN A 209 3.81 0.08 -15.72
C ASN A 209 4.11 -0.99 -14.66
N LEU A 210 4.80 -0.63 -13.57
CA LEU A 210 5.08 -1.54 -12.47
C LEU A 210 3.81 -1.96 -11.71
N VAL A 211 2.81 -1.07 -11.68
CA VAL A 211 1.58 -1.23 -10.91
C VAL A 211 0.44 -1.80 -11.75
N THR A 212 0.38 -1.46 -13.04
CA THR A 212 -0.73 -1.86 -13.91
C THR A 212 -0.60 -3.28 -14.44
N SER A 213 0.60 -3.88 -14.38
CA SER A 213 0.81 -5.24 -14.86
C SER A 213 0.27 -6.29 -13.87
N PRO A 214 -0.77 -7.07 -14.25
CA PRO A 214 -1.35 -8.07 -13.34
C PRO A 214 -0.39 -9.22 -13.04
N GLU A 215 0.28 -9.76 -14.07
CA GLU A 215 1.26 -10.85 -13.90
C GLU A 215 2.40 -10.46 -12.95
N LEU A 216 2.92 -9.24 -13.11
CA LEU A 216 3.95 -8.72 -12.21
C LEU A 216 3.40 -8.58 -10.79
N THR A 217 2.21 -8.01 -10.61
CA THR A 217 1.60 -7.82 -9.29
C THR A 217 1.41 -9.14 -8.55
N VAL A 218 0.95 -10.19 -9.25
CA VAL A 218 0.82 -11.54 -8.68
C VAL A 218 2.18 -12.09 -8.23
N HIS A 219 3.22 -11.99 -9.07
CA HIS A 219 4.56 -12.43 -8.69
C HIS A 219 5.11 -11.65 -7.49
N LEU A 220 4.96 -10.32 -7.50
CA LEU A 220 5.43 -9.45 -6.43
C LEU A 220 4.71 -9.72 -5.11
N ALA A 221 3.40 -10.00 -5.13
CA ALA A 221 2.64 -10.33 -3.93
C ALA A 221 3.14 -11.59 -3.23
N GLN A 222 3.62 -12.57 -4.00
CA GLN A 222 4.12 -13.83 -3.46
C GLN A 222 5.60 -13.76 -3.08
N ALA A 223 6.45 -13.25 -3.96
CA ALA A 223 7.91 -13.29 -3.82
C ALA A 223 8.48 -12.08 -3.07
N HIS A 224 7.92 -10.88 -3.28
CA HIS A 224 8.45 -9.61 -2.74
C HIS A 224 7.36 -8.75 -2.09
N PRO A 225 6.54 -9.27 -1.14
CA PRO A 225 5.39 -8.56 -0.61
C PRO A 225 5.74 -7.20 0.04
N HIS A 226 6.92 -7.10 0.65
CA HIS A 226 7.38 -5.84 1.27
C HIS A 226 7.81 -4.76 0.26
N PHE A 227 8.17 -5.15 -0.96
CA PHE A 227 8.43 -4.20 -2.03
C PHE A 227 7.13 -3.51 -2.46
N CYS A 228 6.01 -4.26 -2.53
CA CYS A 228 4.69 -3.69 -2.82
C CYS A 228 4.25 -2.64 -1.79
N LEU A 229 4.61 -2.81 -0.51
CA LEU A 229 4.33 -1.80 0.51
C LEU A 229 4.97 -0.45 0.19
N LYS A 230 6.21 -0.45 -0.33
CA LYS A 230 6.91 0.77 -0.75
C LYS A 230 6.25 1.41 -1.97
N LEU A 231 5.66 0.60 -2.86
CA LEU A 231 4.88 1.10 -3.99
C LEU A 231 3.57 1.75 -3.53
N LEU A 232 2.91 1.20 -2.51
CA LEU A 232 1.70 1.78 -1.91
C LEU A 232 1.94 3.13 -1.22
N GLU A 233 3.19 3.43 -0.84
CA GLU A 233 3.61 4.74 -0.31
C GLU A 233 3.86 5.80 -1.41
N ALA A 234 3.73 5.43 -2.69
CA ALA A 234 3.92 6.32 -3.83
C ALA A 234 2.73 7.30 -4.04
N ASP A 235 2.67 7.93 -5.21
CA ASP A 235 1.62 8.90 -5.58
C ASP A 235 0.21 8.27 -5.53
N GLU A 236 -0.79 9.08 -5.16
CA GLU A 236 -2.18 8.67 -5.00
C GLU A 236 -2.79 8.12 -6.30
N ALA A 237 -2.43 8.71 -7.45
CA ALA A 237 -2.91 8.25 -8.76
C ALA A 237 -2.36 6.86 -9.18
N ILE A 238 -1.29 6.39 -8.54
CA ILE A 238 -0.71 5.06 -8.77
C ILE A 238 -1.28 4.05 -7.76
N ARG A 239 -1.89 4.51 -6.67
CA ARG A 239 -2.24 3.68 -5.51
C ARG A 239 -3.57 2.95 -5.65
N SER A 240 -4.60 3.58 -6.24
CA SER A 240 -5.98 3.09 -6.21
C SER A 240 -6.18 1.73 -6.89
N ASP A 241 -5.57 1.54 -8.06
CA ASP A 241 -5.76 0.30 -8.82
C ASP A 241 -4.80 -0.79 -8.34
N PHE A 242 -3.62 -0.38 -7.85
CA PHE A 242 -2.61 -1.31 -7.36
C PHE A 242 -3.08 -2.10 -6.16
N ILE A 243 -3.66 -1.42 -5.16
CA ILE A 243 -4.02 -2.06 -3.89
C ILE A 243 -5.07 -3.15 -4.11
N ALA A 244 -6.03 -2.93 -5.01
CA ALA A 244 -7.05 -3.91 -5.35
C ALA A 244 -6.41 -5.18 -5.92
N HIS A 245 -5.56 -5.05 -6.95
CA HIS A 245 -4.86 -6.19 -7.55
C HIS A 245 -3.89 -6.87 -6.58
N TYR A 246 -3.23 -6.10 -5.71
CA TYR A 246 -2.28 -6.62 -4.73
C TYR A 246 -2.97 -7.45 -3.64
N ILE A 247 -4.04 -6.91 -3.03
CA ILE A 247 -4.84 -7.62 -2.03
C ILE A 247 -5.45 -8.87 -2.65
N ASP A 248 -5.91 -8.76 -3.90
CA ASP A 248 -6.48 -9.90 -4.59
C ASP A 248 -5.48 -11.03 -4.80
N ALA A 249 -4.26 -10.70 -5.25
CA ALA A 249 -3.17 -11.65 -5.41
C ALA A 249 -2.72 -12.28 -4.08
N LEU A 250 -2.74 -11.50 -2.99
CA LEU A 250 -2.43 -12.03 -1.66
C LEU A 250 -3.48 -13.03 -1.16
N LEU A 251 -4.77 -12.76 -1.41
CA LEU A 251 -5.87 -13.63 -1.01
C LEU A 251 -5.99 -14.88 -1.89
N ASP A 252 -5.63 -14.79 -3.17
CA ASP A 252 -5.61 -15.91 -4.10
C ASP A 252 -4.55 -16.97 -3.72
N ALA A 253 -3.37 -16.51 -3.30
CA ALA A 253 -2.28 -17.38 -2.93
C ALA A 253 -2.35 -17.78 -1.45
N THR A 254 -2.88 -18.98 -1.15
CA THR A 254 -2.94 -19.51 0.24
C THR A 254 -1.58 -19.65 0.94
N GLY A 255 -0.49 -19.71 0.18
CA GLY A 255 0.88 -19.70 0.68
C GLY A 255 1.49 -18.30 0.85
N SER A 256 0.72 -17.23 0.60
CA SER A 256 1.23 -15.86 0.69
C SER A 256 1.59 -15.49 2.13
N ARG A 257 2.45 -14.47 2.24
CA ARG A 257 2.86 -13.96 3.56
C ARG A 257 1.68 -13.48 4.39
N LEU A 258 0.59 -13.02 3.75
CA LEU A 258 -0.64 -12.61 4.41
C LEU A 258 -1.24 -13.73 5.27
N TYR A 259 -1.43 -14.93 4.70
CA TYR A 259 -1.98 -16.06 5.44
C TYR A 259 -1.09 -16.51 6.59
N VAL A 260 0.24 -16.43 6.43
CA VAL A 260 1.20 -16.72 7.49
C VAL A 260 1.07 -15.73 8.64
N GLU A 261 0.98 -14.43 8.34
CA GLU A 261 0.81 -13.39 9.36
C GLU A 261 -0.55 -13.53 10.07
N LEU A 262 -1.64 -13.70 9.32
CA LEU A 262 -2.99 -13.91 9.89
C LEU A 262 -3.06 -15.15 10.79
N LYS A 263 -2.50 -16.29 10.35
CA LYS A 263 -2.50 -17.52 11.14
C LYS A 263 -1.75 -17.35 12.46
N ASN A 264 -0.65 -16.60 12.45
CA ASN A 264 0.17 -16.36 13.64
C ASN A 264 -0.37 -15.19 14.50
N ASN A 265 -1.37 -14.44 14.01
CA ASN A 265 -1.96 -13.31 14.70
C ASN A 265 -3.26 -13.69 15.41
N GLN A 266 -3.15 -14.46 16.49
CA GLN A 266 -4.31 -14.90 17.29
C GLN A 266 -4.33 -14.31 18.70
N ASN A 267 -3.28 -13.58 19.07
CA ASN A 267 -3.19 -12.98 20.40
C ASN A 267 -4.08 -11.73 20.46
N LEU A 268 -4.88 -11.65 21.52
CA LEU A 268 -5.70 -10.49 21.82
C LEU A 268 -4.90 -9.49 22.67
N ASP A 269 -5.19 -8.21 22.48
CA ASP A 269 -4.66 -7.11 23.28
C ASP A 269 -5.70 -6.67 24.32
N VAL A 270 -6.75 -5.98 23.87
CA VAL A 270 -7.85 -5.50 24.72
C VAL A 270 -9.21 -5.95 24.18
N GLY A 271 -9.94 -6.74 24.97
CA GLY A 271 -11.21 -7.34 24.54
C GLY A 271 -11.01 -8.25 23.33
N SER A 272 -11.73 -7.99 22.23
CA SER A 272 -11.60 -8.71 20.96
C SER A 272 -10.58 -8.09 20.00
N ARG A 273 -9.86 -7.01 20.39
CA ARG A 273 -8.83 -6.38 19.55
C ARG A 273 -7.64 -7.33 19.40
N LEU A 274 -7.27 -7.64 18.16
CA LEU A 274 -6.09 -8.43 17.85
C LEU A 274 -4.82 -7.58 18.03
N TYR A 275 -3.82 -8.14 18.71
CA TYR A 275 -2.50 -7.53 18.85
C TYR A 275 -1.79 -7.47 17.49
N LEU A 276 -1.08 -6.38 17.19
CA LEU A 276 -0.32 -6.20 15.94
C LEU A 276 1.19 -6.16 16.20
N PRO A 277 1.86 -7.34 16.29
CA PRO A 277 3.28 -7.40 16.59
C PRO A 277 4.16 -6.82 15.47
N GLU A 278 5.34 -6.33 15.82
CA GLU A 278 6.29 -5.71 14.87
C GLU A 278 6.76 -6.65 13.74
N ASN A 279 6.73 -7.96 13.97
CA ASN A 279 7.10 -8.97 12.99
C ASN A 279 6.03 -9.17 11.90
N ASN A 280 4.78 -8.76 12.14
CA ASN A 280 3.68 -8.80 11.18
C ASN A 280 3.69 -7.53 10.34
N ARG A 281 4.68 -7.44 9.45
CA ARG A 281 4.97 -6.24 8.66
C ARG A 281 3.84 -5.87 7.70
N LEU A 282 3.12 -6.86 7.13
CA LEU A 282 1.99 -6.57 6.24
C LEU A 282 0.80 -6.06 7.05
N LEU A 283 0.38 -6.80 8.08
CA LEU A 283 -0.77 -6.41 8.89
C LEU A 283 -0.54 -5.05 9.56
N ARG A 284 0.65 -4.81 10.10
CA ARG A 284 0.99 -3.52 10.70
C ARG A 284 0.99 -2.39 9.68
N PHE A 285 1.51 -2.60 8.47
CA PHE A 285 1.47 -1.57 7.44
C PHE A 285 0.04 -1.16 7.09
N PHE A 286 -0.86 -2.13 7.02
CA PHE A 286 -2.25 -1.92 6.63
C PHE A 286 -3.13 -1.38 7.74
N PHE A 287 -2.93 -1.81 9.00
CA PHE A 287 -3.91 -1.60 10.07
C PHE A 287 -3.41 -0.76 11.24
N ALA A 288 -2.10 -0.54 11.40
CA ALA A 288 -1.60 0.28 12.51
C ALA A 288 -2.06 1.74 12.45
N ASP A 289 -2.45 2.23 11.26
CA ASP A 289 -3.06 3.54 11.06
C ASP A 289 -4.35 3.34 10.23
N ALA A 290 -5.49 3.36 10.92
CA ALA A 290 -6.78 3.08 10.30
C ALA A 290 -7.18 4.18 9.30
N ALA A 291 -6.81 5.43 9.56
CA ALA A 291 -7.07 6.53 8.63
C ALA A 291 -6.29 6.37 7.33
N LYS A 292 -5.04 5.90 7.41
CA LYS A 292 -4.23 5.56 6.23
C LYS A 292 -4.82 4.37 5.47
N ALA A 293 -5.38 3.37 6.17
CA ALA A 293 -6.05 2.22 5.55
C ALA A 293 -7.21 2.66 4.63
N VAL A 294 -8.10 3.51 5.15
CA VAL A 294 -9.24 4.08 4.40
C VAL A 294 -8.75 4.95 3.24
N LYS A 295 -7.80 5.85 3.49
CA LYS A 295 -7.23 6.71 2.44
C LYS A 295 -6.61 5.92 1.29
N ASN A 296 -6.13 4.71 1.58
CA ASN A 296 -5.55 3.83 0.57
C ASN A 296 -6.59 2.99 -0.16
N GLY A 297 -7.87 2.97 0.26
CA GLY A 297 -8.92 2.14 -0.33
C GLY A 297 -8.78 0.65 0.00
N LEU A 298 -8.17 0.33 1.16
CA LEU A 298 -7.95 -1.05 1.58
C LEU A 298 -9.25 -1.80 1.84
N ASP A 299 -10.21 -1.13 2.46
CA ASP A 299 -11.56 -1.59 2.72
C ASP A 299 -12.28 -2.04 1.45
N ALA A 300 -12.30 -1.19 0.42
CA ALA A 300 -12.89 -1.52 -0.88
C ALA A 300 -12.11 -2.67 -1.57
N ALA A 301 -10.78 -2.67 -1.49
CA ALA A 301 -9.95 -3.73 -2.07
C ALA A 301 -10.23 -5.11 -1.46
N VAL A 302 -10.34 -5.20 -0.13
CA VAL A 302 -10.69 -6.45 0.57
C VAL A 302 -12.16 -6.80 0.29
N GLY A 303 -13.06 -5.82 0.44
CA GLY A 303 -14.50 -5.95 0.24
C GLY A 303 -14.85 -6.57 -1.11
N GLU A 304 -14.36 -5.95 -2.18
CA GLU A 304 -14.63 -6.35 -3.55
C GLU A 304 -13.99 -7.71 -3.88
N SER A 305 -12.79 -7.98 -3.36
CA SER A 305 -12.08 -9.24 -3.55
C SER A 305 -12.83 -10.44 -2.94
N VAL A 306 -13.40 -10.27 -1.75
CA VAL A 306 -14.25 -11.29 -1.10
C VAL A 306 -15.57 -11.42 -1.82
N ARG A 307 -16.21 -10.29 -2.15
CA ARG A 307 -17.49 -10.26 -2.86
C ARG A 307 -17.43 -11.03 -4.17
N ARG A 308 -16.40 -10.77 -4.98
CA ARG A 308 -16.19 -11.43 -6.26
C ARG A 308 -16.01 -12.95 -6.10
N ARG A 309 -15.27 -13.40 -5.09
CA ARG A 309 -15.12 -14.84 -4.81
C ARG A 309 -16.43 -15.51 -4.42
N LEU A 310 -17.28 -14.83 -3.64
CA LEU A 310 -18.60 -15.35 -3.30
C LEU A 310 -19.55 -15.41 -4.51
N ASP A 311 -19.37 -14.53 -5.50
CA ASP A 311 -20.20 -14.50 -6.71
C ASP A 311 -19.72 -15.44 -7.82
N GLU A 312 -18.41 -15.52 -8.05
CA GLU A 312 -17.82 -16.09 -9.26
C GLU A 312 -17.08 -17.43 -9.05
N ASP A 313 -16.61 -17.74 -7.83
CA ASP A 313 -15.82 -18.95 -7.56
C ASP A 313 -16.70 -20.12 -7.13
N SER A 314 -17.24 -20.84 -8.13
CA SER A 314 -18.09 -22.02 -7.92
C SER A 314 -17.38 -23.15 -7.19
N ASP A 315 -16.07 -23.33 -7.44
CA ASP A 315 -15.28 -24.41 -6.83
C ASP A 315 -15.07 -24.16 -5.32
N LEU A 316 -14.86 -22.89 -4.94
CA LEU A 316 -14.82 -22.48 -3.55
C LEU A 316 -16.19 -22.65 -2.89
N ALA A 317 -17.27 -22.22 -3.55
CA ALA A 317 -18.62 -22.38 -3.03
C ALA A 317 -18.99 -23.86 -2.80
N GLU A 318 -18.61 -24.75 -3.71
CA GLU A 318 -18.82 -26.20 -3.55
C GLU A 318 -18.05 -26.73 -2.34
N LYS A 319 -16.77 -26.32 -2.17
CA LYS A 319 -15.95 -26.72 -1.01
C LYS A 319 -16.54 -26.21 0.31
N LEU A 320 -17.09 -25.00 0.34
CA LEU A 320 -17.66 -24.38 1.56
C LEU A 320 -19.05 -24.92 1.92
N ASN A 321 -19.70 -25.66 1.03
CA ASN A 321 -20.93 -26.41 1.30
C ASN A 321 -20.70 -27.85 1.77
N LYS A 322 -19.45 -28.35 1.76
CA LYS A 322 -19.13 -29.69 2.29
C LYS A 322 -19.25 -29.72 3.82
N PRO A 323 -19.37 -30.91 4.43
CA PRO A 323 -19.37 -31.03 5.88
C PRO A 323 -18.18 -30.30 6.52
N LEU A 324 -18.39 -29.64 7.66
CA LEU A 324 -17.39 -28.77 8.31
C LEU A 324 -16.01 -29.42 8.45
N GLY A 325 -15.94 -30.67 8.92
CA GLY A 325 -14.70 -31.39 9.13
C GLY A 325 -13.67 -30.56 9.92
N SER A 326 -12.42 -30.52 9.45
CA SER A 326 -11.34 -29.74 10.08
C SER A 326 -11.30 -28.26 9.68
N TYR A 327 -12.39 -27.71 9.13
CA TYR A 327 -12.40 -26.34 8.63
C TYR A 327 -12.20 -25.32 9.76
N ALA A 328 -12.96 -25.43 10.85
CA ALA A 328 -12.90 -24.49 11.97
C ALA A 328 -11.49 -24.40 12.59
N GLU A 329 -10.78 -25.52 12.68
CA GLU A 329 -9.44 -25.58 13.29
C GLU A 329 -8.33 -25.17 12.32
N ASN A 330 -8.38 -25.68 11.07
CA ASN A 330 -7.26 -25.58 10.14
C ASN A 330 -7.64 -24.96 8.79
N GLY A 331 -8.79 -25.35 8.24
CA GLY A 331 -9.22 -24.92 6.89
C GLY A 331 -9.47 -23.42 6.80
N ARG A 332 -9.96 -22.77 7.87
CA ARG A 332 -10.23 -21.34 7.92
C ARG A 332 -9.00 -20.47 7.62
N PHE A 333 -7.81 -20.94 8.00
CA PHE A 333 -6.53 -20.26 7.75
C PHE A 333 -6.02 -20.39 6.32
N ARG A 334 -6.76 -21.06 5.43
CA ARG A 334 -6.51 -21.13 4.00
C ARG A 334 -7.70 -20.65 3.19
N CYS A 335 -8.74 -20.15 3.85
CA CYS A 335 -9.95 -19.68 3.21
C CYS A 335 -9.83 -18.17 2.93
N PRO A 336 -9.97 -17.74 1.65
CA PRO A 336 -9.90 -16.31 1.32
C PRO A 336 -11.07 -15.53 1.93
N ILE A 337 -12.26 -16.13 2.05
CA ILE A 337 -13.42 -15.48 2.67
C ILE A 337 -13.16 -15.24 4.17
N ASN A 338 -12.75 -16.27 4.92
CA ASN A 338 -12.40 -16.10 6.34
C ASN A 338 -11.26 -15.10 6.53
N SER A 339 -10.27 -15.09 5.64
CA SER A 339 -9.15 -14.15 5.71
C SER A 339 -9.62 -12.72 5.46
N GLY A 340 -10.49 -12.48 4.48
CA GLY A 340 -11.12 -11.18 4.26
C GLY A 340 -11.94 -10.70 5.45
N ILE A 341 -12.74 -11.58 6.06
CA ILE A 341 -13.46 -11.30 7.32
C ILE A 341 -12.48 -10.89 8.42
N THR A 342 -11.36 -11.61 8.56
CA THR A 342 -10.34 -11.31 9.58
C THR A 342 -9.62 -9.99 9.31
N LEU A 343 -9.42 -9.62 8.04
CA LEU A 343 -8.86 -8.31 7.68
C LEU A 343 -9.80 -7.16 8.07
N PHE A 344 -11.10 -7.32 7.83
CA PHE A 344 -12.11 -6.37 8.33
C PHE A 344 -12.14 -6.34 9.85
N GLU A 345 -12.10 -7.50 10.52
CA GLU A 345 -12.07 -7.63 11.99
C GLU A 345 -10.95 -6.76 12.58
N ILE A 346 -9.72 -6.91 12.07
CA ILE A 346 -8.56 -6.11 12.49
C ILE A 346 -8.78 -4.62 12.16
N MET A 347 -9.12 -4.30 10.91
CA MET A 347 -9.26 -2.92 10.44
C MET A 347 -10.28 -2.14 11.26
N VAL A 348 -11.45 -2.73 11.47
CA VAL A 348 -12.56 -2.06 12.17
C VAL A 348 -12.25 -1.94 13.66
N HIS A 349 -11.63 -2.94 14.29
CA HIS A 349 -11.15 -2.81 15.67
C HIS A 349 -10.13 -1.68 15.82
N GLU A 350 -9.16 -1.57 14.92
CA GLU A 350 -8.18 -0.47 14.96
C GLU A 350 -8.86 0.90 14.74
N GLY A 351 -9.84 1.00 13.84
CA GLY A 351 -10.60 2.24 13.67
C GLY A 351 -11.40 2.64 14.90
N ILE A 352 -12.00 1.68 15.63
CA ILE A 352 -12.70 1.94 16.89
C ILE A 352 -11.74 2.52 17.94
N HIS A 353 -10.59 1.89 18.14
CA HIS A 353 -9.60 2.31 19.14
C HIS A 353 -8.92 3.64 18.79
N GLN A 354 -8.76 3.93 17.51
CA GLN A 354 -8.22 5.22 17.03
C GLN A 354 -9.27 6.33 16.91
N GLY A 355 -10.55 6.05 17.23
CA GLY A 355 -11.64 7.02 17.21
C GLY A 355 -12.03 7.51 15.80
N LEU A 356 -11.84 6.69 14.77
CA LEU A 356 -12.10 7.07 13.38
C LEU A 356 -13.60 7.37 13.15
N GLN A 357 -13.90 8.46 12.44
CA GLN A 357 -15.26 8.89 12.08
C GLN A 357 -15.66 8.41 10.67
N ASP A 358 -15.08 7.29 10.23
CA ASP A 358 -15.36 6.60 8.98
C ASP A 358 -15.64 5.14 9.32
N HIS A 359 -16.71 4.58 8.76
CA HIS A 359 -17.15 3.22 9.09
C HIS A 359 -16.33 2.14 8.35
N MET A 360 -15.29 2.51 7.59
CA MET A 360 -14.36 1.62 6.89
C MET A 360 -15.06 0.57 6.02
N TRP A 361 -16.18 0.99 5.41
CA TRP A 361 -17.08 0.13 4.63
C TRP A 361 -17.47 -1.19 5.32
N LEU A 362 -17.62 -1.21 6.66
CA LEU A 362 -18.04 -2.39 7.42
C LEU A 362 -19.38 -3.01 6.94
N HIS A 363 -20.18 -2.25 6.19
CA HIS A 363 -21.40 -2.69 5.51
C HIS A 363 -21.17 -3.81 4.47
N TYR A 364 -19.94 -4.06 4.03
CA TYR A 364 -19.60 -5.25 3.25
C TYR A 364 -20.01 -6.56 3.93
N PHE A 365 -20.07 -6.62 5.26
CA PHE A 365 -20.54 -7.81 5.98
C PHE A 365 -21.99 -8.17 5.65
N GLY A 366 -22.86 -7.18 5.44
CA GLY A 366 -24.23 -7.41 4.95
C GLY A 366 -24.22 -8.11 3.60
N HIS A 367 -23.44 -7.59 2.65
CA HIS A 367 -23.28 -8.20 1.33
C HIS A 367 -22.65 -9.59 1.36
N PHE A 368 -21.71 -9.83 2.28
CA PHE A 368 -21.12 -11.15 2.46
C PHE A 368 -22.16 -12.15 2.97
N ALA A 369 -22.97 -11.78 3.96
CA ALA A 369 -24.04 -12.65 4.47
C ALA A 369 -25.05 -12.98 3.38
N GLU A 370 -25.52 -11.97 2.64
CA GLU A 370 -26.45 -12.14 1.51
C GLU A 370 -25.89 -13.13 0.46
N LYS A 371 -24.62 -12.97 0.08
CA LYS A 371 -23.98 -13.81 -0.95
C LYS A 371 -23.68 -15.22 -0.45
N ILE A 372 -23.28 -15.37 0.81
CA ILE A 372 -23.14 -16.69 1.43
C ILE A 372 -24.48 -17.42 1.40
N LEU A 373 -25.57 -16.79 1.84
CA LEU A 373 -26.91 -17.40 1.84
C LEU A 373 -27.36 -17.80 0.42
N LYS A 374 -27.05 -17.00 -0.60
CA LYS A 374 -27.33 -17.33 -2.00
C LYS A 374 -26.58 -18.59 -2.48
N GLN A 375 -25.33 -18.77 -2.03
CA GLN A 375 -24.50 -19.92 -2.40
C GLN A 375 -24.75 -21.17 -1.54
N MET A 376 -25.48 -21.05 -0.43
CA MET A 376 -25.77 -22.18 0.45
C MET A 376 -26.74 -23.17 -0.20
N ASN A 377 -26.41 -24.44 -0.05
CA ASN A 377 -27.35 -25.53 -0.35
C ASN A 377 -28.49 -25.53 0.66
N LEU A 378 -29.63 -26.12 0.28
CA LEU A 378 -30.71 -26.35 1.24
C LEU A 378 -30.20 -27.26 2.37
N PRO A 379 -30.68 -27.06 3.61
CA PRO A 379 -30.32 -27.92 4.72
C PRO A 379 -30.75 -29.36 4.38
N PRO A 380 -29.95 -30.37 4.75
CA PRO A 380 -30.36 -31.77 4.59
C PRO A 380 -31.64 -32.03 5.40
N ASP A 381 -32.47 -32.97 4.94
CA ASP A 381 -33.75 -33.33 5.60
C ASP A 381 -33.55 -33.86 7.04
N GLU A 382 -32.33 -34.32 7.39
CA GLU A 382 -31.95 -34.71 8.74
C GLU A 382 -31.30 -33.53 9.49
N GLU A 383 -31.89 -33.13 10.62
CA GLU A 383 -31.30 -32.12 11.51
C GLU A 383 -29.94 -32.62 12.04
N SER A 384 -28.86 -31.98 11.57
CA SER A 384 -27.54 -32.18 12.15
C SER A 384 -27.45 -31.45 13.48
N TYR A 385 -27.20 -32.18 14.58
CA TYR A 385 -26.93 -31.62 15.91
C TYR A 385 -25.56 -30.91 16.01
N GLN A 386 -24.85 -30.72 14.91
CA GLN A 386 -23.58 -30.01 14.89
C GLN A 386 -23.82 -28.50 14.94
N GLU A 387 -23.04 -27.80 15.78
CA GLU A 387 -23.08 -26.34 15.92
C GLU A 387 -22.96 -25.60 14.58
N TRP A 388 -22.08 -26.10 13.69
CA TRP A 388 -21.98 -25.62 12.31
C TRP A 388 -21.92 -26.80 11.32
N PRO A 389 -22.97 -27.05 10.53
CA PRO A 389 -22.99 -28.15 9.57
C PRO A 389 -21.94 -28.02 8.45
N THR A 390 -21.72 -26.81 7.95
CA THR A 390 -20.79 -26.54 6.83
C THR A 390 -19.91 -25.31 7.12
N PRO A 391 -18.80 -25.13 6.40
CA PRO A 391 -18.00 -23.90 6.46
C PRO A 391 -18.81 -22.62 6.23
N PHE A 392 -19.85 -22.62 5.38
CA PHE A 392 -20.72 -21.44 5.23
C PHE A 392 -21.51 -21.11 6.49
N HIS A 393 -22.01 -22.10 7.24
CA HIS A 393 -22.65 -21.86 8.55
C HIS A 393 -21.66 -21.22 9.54
N TYR A 394 -20.43 -21.75 9.59
CA TYR A 394 -19.36 -21.17 10.41
C TYR A 394 -19.03 -19.73 9.99
N LEU A 395 -18.98 -19.45 8.69
CA LEU A 395 -18.68 -18.10 8.17
C LEU A 395 -19.79 -17.10 8.50
N LEU A 396 -21.07 -17.49 8.39
CA LEU A 396 -22.20 -16.64 8.81
C LEU A 396 -22.13 -16.34 10.31
N TYR A 397 -21.88 -17.37 11.13
CA TYR A 397 -21.66 -17.19 12.56
C TYR A 397 -20.51 -16.21 12.84
N ARG A 398 -19.37 -16.35 12.14
CA ARG A 398 -18.24 -15.44 12.25
C ARG A 398 -18.60 -14.00 11.88
N LEU A 399 -19.35 -13.77 10.80
CA LEU A 399 -19.80 -12.42 10.42
C LEU A 399 -20.63 -11.78 11.52
N VAL A 400 -21.61 -12.50 12.05
CA VAL A 400 -22.47 -12.03 13.15
C VAL A 400 -21.64 -11.77 14.41
N SER A 401 -20.81 -12.72 14.82
CA SER A 401 -19.97 -12.62 16.02
C SER A 401 -18.99 -11.45 15.96
N VAL A 402 -18.33 -11.22 14.81
CA VAL A 402 -17.39 -10.10 14.66
C VAL A 402 -18.14 -8.76 14.68
N ALA A 403 -19.31 -8.68 14.05
CA ALA A 403 -20.12 -7.46 14.09
C ALA A 403 -20.70 -7.16 15.49
N THR A 404 -21.07 -8.18 16.28
CA THR A 404 -21.44 -7.98 17.69
C THR A 404 -20.24 -7.51 18.52
N ASP A 405 -19.06 -8.05 18.26
CA ASP A 405 -17.85 -7.61 18.95
C ASP A 405 -17.51 -6.16 18.64
N TRP A 406 -17.68 -5.69 17.39
CA TRP A 406 -17.53 -4.27 17.03
C TRP A 406 -18.53 -3.36 17.74
N ALA A 407 -19.77 -3.80 17.92
CA ALA A 407 -20.77 -3.05 18.68
C ALA A 407 -20.36 -2.91 20.16
N GLU A 408 -19.83 -3.98 20.77
CA GLU A 408 -19.40 -4.01 22.17
C GLU A 408 -18.05 -3.31 22.44
N GLN A 409 -17.19 -3.19 21.43
CA GLN A 409 -15.79 -2.80 21.65
C GLN A 409 -15.60 -1.36 22.15
N CYS A 410 -16.57 -0.46 21.93
CA CYS A 410 -16.54 0.92 22.38
C CYS A 410 -16.34 1.09 23.90
N VAL A 411 -16.76 0.11 24.71
CA VAL A 411 -16.59 0.08 26.17
C VAL A 411 -15.12 0.04 26.58
N ARG A 412 -14.25 -0.49 25.71
CA ARG A 412 -12.85 -0.80 26.01
C ARG A 412 -11.85 0.15 25.36
N VAL A 413 -12.33 1.23 24.73
CA VAL A 413 -11.48 2.24 24.09
C VAL A 413 -10.78 3.09 25.15
N ASP A 414 -9.45 3.14 25.08
CA ASP A 414 -8.65 4.10 25.82
C ASP A 414 -8.61 5.43 25.06
N ASP A 415 -9.14 6.48 25.69
CA ASP A 415 -9.13 7.82 25.12
C ASP A 415 -7.69 8.26 24.79
N SER A 416 -6.65 7.79 25.48
CA SER A 416 -5.26 8.19 25.21
C SER A 416 -4.77 7.83 23.80
N GLU A 417 -5.34 6.79 23.18
CA GLU A 417 -5.01 6.31 21.84
C GLU A 417 -5.66 7.15 20.72
N ILE A 418 -6.73 7.89 21.03
CA ILE A 418 -7.44 8.71 20.05
C ILE A 418 -6.65 10.01 19.81
N PRO A 419 -6.27 10.32 18.55
CA PRO A 419 -5.59 11.57 18.22
C PRO A 419 -6.35 12.79 18.76
N LYS A 420 -5.61 13.76 19.32
CA LYS A 420 -6.20 14.92 19.97
C LYS A 420 -7.04 15.74 18.99
N GLU A 421 -6.57 15.87 17.76
CA GLU A 421 -7.26 16.55 16.67
C GLU A 421 -8.64 15.94 16.40
N THR A 422 -8.72 14.60 16.38
CA THR A 422 -9.97 13.86 16.18
C THR A 422 -10.93 14.06 17.35
N ARG A 423 -10.42 13.98 18.59
CA ARG A 423 -11.26 14.12 19.79
C ARG A 423 -11.83 15.52 19.98
N CYS A 424 -11.10 16.54 19.50
CA CYS A 424 -11.53 17.93 19.54
C CYS A 424 -12.31 18.37 18.30
N ALA A 425 -12.55 17.47 17.33
CA ALA A 425 -13.30 17.80 16.13
C ALA A 425 -14.79 18.03 16.44
N ASP A 426 -15.40 18.96 15.72
CA ASP A 426 -16.84 19.17 15.78
C ASP A 426 -17.57 17.88 15.35
N HIS A 427 -18.59 17.47 16.12
CA HIS A 427 -19.38 16.25 15.90
C HIS A 427 -18.66 14.91 16.09
N PHE A 428 -17.52 14.88 16.81
CA PHE A 428 -16.90 13.61 17.19
C PHE A 428 -17.87 12.72 17.99
N ASP A 429 -18.19 11.55 17.44
CA ASP A 429 -18.95 10.50 18.11
C ASP A 429 -18.04 9.31 18.41
N ARG A 430 -17.74 9.11 19.69
CA ARG A 430 -16.95 7.97 20.21
C ARG A 430 -17.54 6.63 19.78
N HIS A 431 -18.86 6.55 19.67
CA HIS A 431 -19.58 5.31 19.41
C HIS A 431 -19.95 5.15 17.94
N TYR A 432 -19.44 6.01 17.05
CA TYR A 432 -19.82 6.04 15.64
C TYR A 432 -19.74 4.67 14.97
N ILE A 433 -18.56 4.05 14.96
CA ILE A 433 -18.35 2.74 14.33
C ILE A 433 -19.18 1.65 15.01
N SER A 434 -19.32 1.67 16.34
CA SER A 434 -20.12 0.68 17.06
C SER A 434 -21.61 0.80 16.72
N LYS A 435 -22.16 2.01 16.53
CA LYS A 435 -23.53 2.23 16.02
C LYS A 435 -23.68 1.77 14.57
N GLU A 436 -22.69 2.01 13.72
CA GLU A 436 -22.68 1.50 12.34
C GLU A 436 -22.65 -0.04 12.31
N ALA A 437 -21.90 -0.68 13.21
CA ALA A 437 -21.90 -2.13 13.35
C ALA A 437 -23.30 -2.68 13.73
N THR A 438 -24.07 -1.96 14.56
CA THR A 438 -25.45 -2.37 14.86
C THR A 438 -26.37 -2.31 13.65
N LYS A 439 -26.16 -1.35 12.74
CA LYS A 439 -26.89 -1.28 11.46
C LYS A 439 -26.58 -2.48 10.58
N VAL A 440 -25.32 -2.90 10.51
CA VAL A 440 -24.90 -4.10 9.77
C VAL A 440 -25.50 -5.36 10.36
N LEU A 441 -25.53 -5.50 11.69
CA LEU A 441 -26.22 -6.62 12.33
C LEU A 441 -27.69 -6.69 11.92
N GLY A 442 -28.40 -5.54 11.97
CA GLY A 442 -29.79 -5.47 11.52
C GLY A 442 -29.98 -5.80 10.04
N ALA A 443 -29.05 -5.40 9.18
CA ALA A 443 -29.07 -5.76 7.76
C ALA A 443 -28.85 -7.27 7.54
N MET A 444 -27.83 -7.86 8.18
CA MET A 444 -27.56 -9.30 8.06
C MET A 444 -28.74 -10.14 8.56
N LEU A 445 -29.37 -9.76 9.68
CA LEU A 445 -30.52 -10.50 10.21
C LEU A 445 -31.73 -10.46 9.28
N GLN A 446 -31.94 -9.36 8.56
CA GLN A 446 -33.01 -9.26 7.56
C GLN A 446 -32.88 -10.27 6.41
N ASP A 447 -31.66 -10.74 6.12
CA ASP A 447 -31.42 -11.80 5.15
C ASP A 447 -31.39 -13.19 5.82
N ILE A 448 -30.78 -13.31 7.00
CA ILE A 448 -30.60 -14.57 7.74
C ILE A 448 -31.91 -15.14 8.26
N ILE A 449 -32.70 -14.34 8.98
CA ILE A 449 -33.90 -14.80 9.69
C ILE A 449 -34.98 -15.35 8.74
N PRO A 450 -35.34 -14.69 7.62
CA PRO A 450 -36.34 -15.24 6.71
C PRO A 450 -35.77 -16.32 5.77
N SER A 451 -34.47 -16.62 5.80
CA SER A 451 -33.86 -17.57 4.87
C SER A 451 -34.37 -19.00 5.10
N GLU A 452 -34.78 -19.66 4.01
CA GLU A 452 -35.14 -21.08 4.01
C GLU A 452 -33.91 -22.00 3.95
N LYS A 453 -32.71 -21.43 3.74
CA LYS A 453 -31.43 -22.17 3.67
C LYS A 453 -30.88 -22.54 5.05
N LEU A 454 -31.47 -22.00 6.11
CA LEU A 454 -31.02 -22.20 7.48
C LEU A 454 -32.11 -22.93 8.27
N SER A 455 -31.70 -23.89 9.10
CA SER A 455 -32.60 -24.54 10.05
C SER A 455 -33.04 -23.55 11.15
N ALA A 456 -34.13 -23.89 11.85
CA ALA A 456 -34.61 -23.10 12.98
C ALA A 456 -33.57 -23.01 14.11
N SER A 457 -32.80 -24.09 14.36
CA SER A 457 -31.70 -24.10 15.33
C SER A 457 -30.61 -23.09 14.96
N SER A 458 -30.10 -23.13 13.71
CA SER A 458 -29.07 -22.20 13.26
C SER A 458 -29.52 -20.73 13.32
N LYS A 459 -30.79 -20.43 13.01
CA LYS A 459 -31.34 -19.07 13.17
C LYS A 459 -31.36 -18.65 14.65
N SER A 460 -31.73 -19.56 15.54
CA SER A 460 -31.79 -19.33 16.99
C SER A 460 -30.39 -19.09 17.56
N ASP A 461 -29.39 -19.88 17.16
CA ASP A 461 -28.00 -19.74 17.61
C ASP A 461 -27.41 -18.37 17.20
N LEU A 462 -27.66 -17.95 15.95
CA LEU A 462 -27.21 -16.64 15.46
C LEU A 462 -27.91 -15.49 16.19
N LEU A 463 -29.23 -15.60 16.40
CA LEU A 463 -29.99 -14.59 17.13
C LEU A 463 -29.58 -14.53 18.61
N GLU A 464 -29.26 -15.66 19.23
CA GLU A 464 -28.80 -15.72 20.61
C GLU A 464 -27.53 -14.87 20.81
N VAL A 465 -26.54 -14.97 19.89
CA VAL A 465 -25.33 -14.14 19.93
C VAL A 465 -25.68 -12.65 19.91
N VAL A 466 -26.58 -12.26 19.00
CA VAL A 466 -27.06 -10.87 18.84
C VAL A 466 -27.76 -10.38 20.11
N ILE A 467 -28.68 -11.16 20.67
CA ILE A 467 -29.46 -10.76 21.85
C ILE A 467 -28.56 -10.68 23.10
N ARG A 468 -27.64 -11.63 23.29
CA ARG A 468 -26.64 -11.56 24.37
C ARG A 468 -25.83 -10.27 24.28
N SER A 469 -25.44 -9.87 23.07
CA SER A 469 -24.71 -8.62 22.83
C SER A 469 -25.53 -7.39 23.20
N HIS A 470 -26.78 -7.32 22.74
CA HIS A 470 -27.71 -6.24 23.09
C HIS A 470 -27.89 -6.12 24.62
N VAL A 471 -28.09 -7.23 25.32
CA VAL A 471 -28.26 -7.25 26.78
C VAL A 471 -27.02 -6.67 27.49
N LYS A 472 -25.80 -7.01 27.05
CA LYS A 472 -24.58 -6.42 27.61
C LYS A 472 -24.53 -4.91 27.39
N LEU A 473 -24.82 -4.45 26.17
CA LEU A 473 -24.83 -3.02 25.82
C LEU A 473 -25.89 -2.23 26.60
N GLN A 474 -27.06 -2.84 26.81
CA GLN A 474 -28.15 -2.25 27.58
C GLN A 474 -27.80 -2.10 29.07
N ASN A 475 -27.04 -3.04 29.62
CA ASN A 475 -26.69 -3.07 31.05
C ASN A 475 -25.56 -2.09 31.42
N ASP A 476 -24.80 -1.56 30.45
CA ASP A 476 -23.80 -0.52 30.68
C ASP A 476 -24.37 0.87 30.32
N PRO A 477 -24.54 1.79 31.28
CA PRO A 477 -25.03 3.14 31.02
C PRO A 477 -24.19 3.92 29.99
N LYS A 478 -22.91 3.60 29.83
CA LYS A 478 -22.02 4.26 28.86
C LYS A 478 -22.35 3.91 27.42
N THR A 479 -23.04 2.80 27.17
CA THR A 479 -23.39 2.32 25.83
C THR A 479 -24.89 2.38 25.55
N ALA A 480 -25.65 3.15 26.35
CA ALA A 480 -27.09 3.26 26.19
C ALA A 480 -27.52 3.76 24.80
N ASP A 481 -26.75 4.67 24.21
CA ASP A 481 -26.97 5.16 22.84
C ASP A 481 -26.69 4.09 21.77
N VAL A 482 -25.68 3.24 21.99
CA VAL A 482 -25.39 2.07 21.13
C VAL A 482 -26.51 1.05 21.25
N ALA A 483 -26.98 0.74 22.46
CA ALA A 483 -28.10 -0.18 22.69
C ALA A 483 -29.39 0.32 22.02
N ALA A 484 -29.67 1.62 22.10
CA ALA A 484 -30.82 2.22 21.41
C ALA A 484 -30.67 2.13 19.87
N SER A 485 -29.48 2.42 19.34
CA SER A 485 -29.16 2.23 17.91
C SER A 485 -29.34 0.78 17.49
N PHE A 486 -28.96 -0.17 18.35
CA PHE A 486 -29.11 -1.60 18.14
C PHE A 486 -30.57 -2.01 17.99
N LEU A 487 -31.42 -1.65 18.96
CA LEU A 487 -32.85 -1.95 18.91
C LEU A 487 -33.49 -1.41 17.64
N ASN A 488 -33.20 -0.14 17.33
CA ASN A 488 -33.75 0.50 16.15
C ASN A 488 -33.28 -0.22 14.87
N ALA A 489 -31.98 -0.50 14.74
CA ALA A 489 -31.42 -1.15 13.56
C ALA A 489 -31.98 -2.56 13.31
N VAL A 490 -32.10 -3.39 14.36
CA VAL A 490 -32.52 -4.79 14.24
C VAL A 490 -34.03 -4.91 14.03
N ILE A 491 -34.84 -4.08 14.71
CA ILE A 491 -36.30 -4.19 14.70
C ILE A 491 -36.90 -3.28 13.63
N VAL A 492 -36.62 -1.97 13.68
CA VAL A 492 -37.26 -0.97 12.82
C VAL A 492 -36.54 -0.84 11.48
N GLY A 493 -35.22 -0.98 11.48
CA GLY A 493 -34.33 -0.79 10.34
C GLY A 493 -33.55 0.53 10.44
N ALA A 494 -32.41 0.59 9.76
CA ALA A 494 -31.55 1.77 9.74
C ALA A 494 -32.03 2.80 8.69
N ASP A 495 -31.74 2.57 7.41
CA ASP A 495 -32.10 3.49 6.32
C ASP A 495 -33.48 3.17 5.71
N LEU A 496 -33.84 1.89 5.70
CA LEU A 496 -35.11 1.39 5.21
C LEU A 496 -35.83 0.64 6.33
N LYS A 497 -37.15 0.83 6.40
CA LYS A 497 -37.97 0.10 7.36
C LYS A 497 -37.94 -1.40 7.06
N THR A 498 -37.78 -2.20 8.10
CA THR A 498 -37.86 -3.65 7.98
C THR A 498 -39.25 -4.10 7.52
N LYS A 499 -39.32 -5.25 6.86
CA LYS A 499 -40.59 -5.85 6.42
C LYS A 499 -41.33 -6.46 7.61
N VAL A 500 -42.66 -6.37 7.61
CA VAL A 500 -43.51 -7.00 8.65
C VAL A 500 -43.25 -8.51 8.74
N ALA A 501 -43.13 -9.19 7.60
CA ALA A 501 -42.84 -10.64 7.55
C ALA A 501 -41.51 -11.00 8.25
N TYR A 502 -40.47 -10.17 8.09
CA TYR A 502 -39.21 -10.35 8.81
C TYR A 502 -39.43 -10.20 10.33
N ARG A 503 -40.17 -9.18 10.78
CA ARG A 503 -40.42 -8.97 12.21
C ARG A 503 -41.24 -10.09 12.84
N GLN A 504 -42.19 -10.67 12.09
CA GLN A 504 -42.95 -11.84 12.53
C GLN A 504 -42.03 -13.06 12.71
N GLU A 505 -41.18 -13.33 11.73
CA GLU A 505 -40.23 -14.45 11.84
C GLU A 505 -39.17 -14.20 12.94
N LEU A 506 -38.72 -12.95 13.10
CA LEU A 506 -37.84 -12.56 14.20
C LEU A 506 -38.49 -12.82 15.56
N SER A 507 -39.78 -12.52 15.71
CA SER A 507 -40.55 -12.82 16.93
C SER A 507 -40.66 -14.32 17.18
N ASN A 508 -40.92 -15.12 16.13
CA ASN A 508 -40.94 -16.59 16.24
C ASN A 508 -39.59 -17.16 16.70
N VAL A 509 -38.49 -16.74 16.06
CA VAL A 509 -37.14 -17.20 16.41
C VAL A 509 -36.76 -16.71 17.81
N PHE A 510 -37.09 -15.47 18.16
CA PHE A 510 -36.87 -14.92 19.50
C PHE A 510 -37.60 -15.74 20.57
N GLY A 511 -38.86 -16.13 20.32
CA GLY A 511 -39.66 -16.94 21.24
C GLY A 511 -39.07 -18.33 21.54
N ASN A 512 -38.26 -18.86 20.62
CA ASN A 512 -37.57 -20.14 20.77
C ASN A 512 -36.25 -20.04 21.57
N LEU A 513 -35.77 -18.83 21.86
CA LEU A 513 -34.57 -18.63 22.67
C LEU A 513 -34.80 -19.03 24.14
N ASP A 514 -33.68 -19.29 24.83
CA ASP A 514 -33.70 -19.61 26.25
C ASP A 514 -34.47 -18.54 27.06
N HIS A 515 -35.32 -19.04 27.97
CA HIS A 515 -36.20 -18.21 28.77
C HIS A 515 -35.47 -17.19 29.67
N VAL A 516 -34.26 -17.50 30.15
CA VAL A 516 -33.46 -16.57 30.96
C VAL A 516 -32.94 -15.44 30.07
N LEU A 517 -32.46 -15.76 28.87
CA LEU A 517 -32.00 -14.76 27.92
C LEU A 517 -33.14 -13.83 27.50
N ARG A 518 -34.33 -14.37 27.22
CA ARG A 518 -35.53 -13.57 26.92
C ARG A 518 -35.91 -12.65 28.07
N GLY A 519 -35.93 -13.17 29.30
CA GLY A 519 -36.22 -12.37 30.50
C GLY A 519 -35.25 -11.19 30.67
N ASN A 520 -33.98 -11.39 30.36
CA ASN A 520 -32.96 -10.33 30.39
C ASN A 520 -33.09 -9.33 29.23
N ALA A 521 -33.76 -9.69 28.13
CA ALA A 521 -33.95 -8.89 26.93
C ALA A 521 -35.36 -8.27 26.84
N SER A 522 -36.00 -7.98 27.97
CA SER A 522 -37.39 -7.47 28.02
C SER A 522 -37.65 -6.19 27.22
N ALA A 523 -36.65 -5.30 27.12
CA ALA A 523 -36.75 -4.10 26.30
C ALA A 523 -36.79 -4.43 24.79
N PHE A 524 -36.07 -5.47 24.37
CA PHE A 524 -36.09 -5.96 23.00
C PHE A 524 -37.45 -6.57 22.67
N GLU A 525 -37.97 -7.44 23.54
CA GLU A 525 -39.29 -8.07 23.40
C GLU A 525 -40.39 -7.01 23.29
N THR A 526 -40.41 -6.04 24.22
CA THR A 526 -41.40 -4.95 24.21
C THR A 526 -41.35 -4.12 22.93
N ALA A 527 -40.15 -3.80 22.44
CA ALA A 527 -39.98 -3.04 21.21
C ALA A 527 -40.41 -3.85 19.96
N LEU A 528 -40.15 -5.16 19.96
CA LEU A 528 -40.52 -6.05 18.88
C LEU A 528 -42.05 -6.20 18.80
N ASP A 529 -42.70 -6.43 19.93
CA ASP A 529 -44.17 -6.54 20.02
C ASP A 529 -44.86 -5.24 19.59
N ALA A 530 -44.32 -4.10 20.03
CA ALA A 530 -44.82 -2.78 19.63
C ALA A 530 -44.68 -2.52 18.12
N SER A 531 -43.70 -3.14 17.46
CA SER A 531 -43.47 -2.99 16.01
C SER A 531 -44.36 -3.89 15.12
N LEU A 532 -45.06 -4.84 15.75
CA LEU A 532 -46.00 -5.79 15.13
C LEU A 532 -47.46 -5.39 15.36
N SER A 533 -47.71 -4.52 16.35
CA SER A 533 -49.00 -3.86 16.61
C SER A 533 -49.25 -2.74 15.60
#